data_AF-A0A7H0VJA9-F1
#
_entry.id   AF-A0A7H0VJA9-F1
#
_cell.length_a   1.000
_cell.length_b   1.000
_cell.length_c   1.000
_cell.angle_alpha   90.00
_cell.angle_beta   90.00
_cell.angle_gamma   90.00
#
_symmetry.space_group_name_H-M   'P 1'
#
loop_
_entity.id
_entity.type
_entity.pdbx_description
1 polymer ?
#
loop_
_entity_poly.entity_id
_entity_poly.type
_entity_poly.pdbx_seq_one_letter_code
_entity_poly.pdbx_strand_id
1 'polypeptide(L)'
;MDRKRMETLVLIVGTLVVAAALTVYFVMGDHPNKALYANVIIAVGFLFFIAYNTITTSGLQKEIKELREQLEATKKELEDKRSEIAQLQQNLNDKDEELNQKNGEISKLESDLQSLQKEFDALKSEQEASE
;
A
#
# COMPACT_ATOMS: atom_id res chain seq x y z
N MET A 1 -2.12 4.52 25.65
CA MET A 1 -3.45 4.63 26.29
C MET A 1 -4.47 4.69 25.17
N ASP A 2 -5.44 3.77 25.12
CA ASP A 2 -6.36 3.67 23.98
C ASP A 2 -7.16 4.97 23.78
N ARG A 3 -7.36 5.37 22.52
CA ARG A 3 -8.11 6.59 22.15
C ARG A 3 -9.44 6.72 22.89
N LYS A 4 -10.14 5.60 23.05
CA LYS A 4 -11.42 5.51 23.76
C LYS A 4 -11.30 5.78 25.28
N ARG A 5 -10.20 5.32 25.90
CA ARG A 5 -9.90 5.61 27.32
C ARG A 5 -9.56 7.09 27.51
N MET A 6 -8.86 7.68 26.55
CA MET A 6 -8.47 9.09 26.52
C MET A 6 -9.69 10.01 26.37
N GLU A 7 -10.61 9.69 25.46
CA GLU A 7 -11.87 10.43 25.27
C GLU A 7 -12.76 10.36 26.52
N THR A 8 -12.86 9.18 27.14
CA THR A 8 -13.61 8.98 28.39
C THR A 8 -13.01 9.81 29.53
N LEU A 9 -11.68 9.88 29.63
CA LEU A 9 -11.00 10.66 30.67
C LEU A 9 -11.30 12.16 30.51
N VAL A 10 -11.27 12.68 29.28
CA VAL A 10 -11.60 14.09 29.02
C VAL A 10 -13.04 14.42 29.34
N LEU A 11 -13.98 13.53 29.01
CA LEU A 11 -15.38 13.69 29.40
C LEU A 11 -15.53 13.77 30.92
N ILE A 12 -14.88 12.86 31.65
CA ILE A 12 -14.90 12.85 33.13
C ILE A 12 -14.32 14.16 33.69
N VAL A 13 -13.14 14.58 33.21
CA VAL A 13 -12.49 15.83 33.66
C VAL A 13 -13.36 17.05 33.34
N GLY A 14 -13.95 17.11 32.15
CA GLY A 14 -14.87 18.18 31.76
C GLY A 14 -16.10 18.24 32.67
N THR A 15 -16.72 17.09 32.97
CA THR A 15 -17.83 17.01 33.92
C THR A 15 -17.44 17.46 35.32
N LEU A 16 -16.25 17.07 35.81
CA LEU A 16 -15.74 17.48 37.12
C LEU A 16 -15.47 18.99 37.19
N VAL A 17 -14.91 19.59 36.13
CA VAL A 17 -14.67 21.03 36.05
C VAL A 17 -15.99 21.80 36.13
N VAL A 18 -17.01 21.35 35.38
CA VAL A 18 -18.34 21.98 35.40
C VAL A 18 -18.99 21.83 36.79
N ALA A 19 -18.91 20.64 37.40
CA ALA A 19 -19.43 20.41 38.74
C ALA A 19 -18.74 21.27 39.81
N ALA A 20 -17.42 21.43 39.73
CA ALA A 20 -16.65 22.30 40.64
C ALA A 20 -17.02 23.77 40.45
N ALA A 21 -17.16 24.24 39.20
CA ALA A 21 -17.61 25.60 38.91
C ALA A 21 -19.02 25.87 39.44
N LEU A 22 -19.95 24.93 39.28
CA LEU A 22 -21.30 25.01 39.85
C LEU A 22 -21.30 25.01 41.37
N THR A 23 -20.44 24.20 42.00
CA THR A 23 -20.29 24.18 43.46
C THR A 23 -19.81 25.53 43.97
N VAL A 24 -18.81 26.13 43.30
CA VAL A 24 -18.37 27.50 43.61
C VAL A 24 -19.50 28.51 43.38
N TYR A 25 -20.32 28.33 42.36
CA TYR A 25 -21.44 29.23 42.06
C TYR A 25 -22.61 29.14 43.06
N PHE A 26 -22.92 27.95 43.59
CA PHE A 26 -24.07 27.78 44.49
C PHE A 26 -23.72 27.74 45.98
N VAL A 27 -22.53 27.24 46.36
CA VAL A 27 -22.18 26.94 47.76
C VAL A 27 -21.31 28.01 48.40
N MET A 28 -20.48 28.72 47.62
CA MET A 28 -19.47 29.70 48.09
C MET A 28 -20.08 31.02 48.60
N GLY A 29 -21.37 31.09 48.93
CA GLY A 29 -22.02 32.27 49.50
C GLY A 29 -21.79 33.57 48.70
N ASP A 30 -21.72 34.71 49.40
CA ASP A 30 -21.44 36.05 48.85
C ASP A 30 -19.96 36.42 49.05
N HIS A 31 -19.06 35.53 48.64
CA HIS A 31 -17.63 35.82 48.64
C HIS A 31 -17.30 36.82 47.52
N PRO A 32 -16.54 37.91 47.80
CA PRO A 32 -16.29 38.98 46.83
C PRO A 32 -15.55 38.48 45.56
N ASN A 33 -14.83 37.37 45.66
CA ASN A 33 -14.04 36.79 44.58
C ASN A 33 -14.65 35.52 43.97
N LYS A 34 -15.92 35.20 44.28
CA LYS A 34 -16.60 33.98 43.80
C LYS A 34 -16.56 33.82 42.28
N ALA A 35 -16.81 34.91 41.55
CA ALA A 35 -16.73 34.94 40.10
C ALA A 35 -15.32 34.64 39.57
N LEU A 36 -14.28 35.13 40.26
CA LEU A 36 -12.89 34.86 39.90
C LEU A 36 -12.55 33.37 40.06
N TYR A 37 -12.96 32.74 41.16
CA TYR A 37 -12.72 31.30 41.36
C TYR A 37 -13.41 30.43 40.30
N ALA A 38 -14.67 30.74 39.96
CA ALA A 38 -15.39 30.02 38.91
C ALA A 38 -14.70 30.18 37.55
N ASN A 39 -14.30 31.41 37.19
CA ASN A 39 -13.60 31.68 35.94
C ASN A 39 -12.23 31.00 35.87
N VAL A 40 -11.49 30.94 36.97
CA VAL A 40 -10.19 30.24 37.04
C VAL A 40 -10.37 28.73 36.85
N ILE A 41 -11.37 28.12 37.49
CA ILE A 41 -11.67 26.68 37.33
C ILE A 41 -12.01 26.37 35.88
N ILE A 42 -12.88 27.17 35.26
CA ILE A 42 -13.27 27.00 33.85
C ILE A 42 -12.05 27.19 32.93
N ALA A 43 -11.23 28.22 33.16
CA ALA A 43 -10.03 28.49 32.36
C ALA A 43 -9.02 27.33 32.43
N VAL A 44 -8.76 26.80 33.63
CA VAL A 44 -7.87 25.65 33.82
C VAL A 44 -8.42 24.42 33.11
N GLY A 45 -9.71 24.13 33.24
CA GLY A 45 -10.35 23.03 32.51
C GLY A 45 -10.24 23.18 31.00
N PHE A 46 -10.40 24.40 30.47
CA PHE A 46 -10.25 24.68 29.05
C PHE A 46 -8.81 24.48 28.57
N LEU A 47 -7.80 24.84 29.38
CA LEU A 47 -6.39 24.58 29.07
C LEU A 47 -6.10 23.08 28.98
N PHE A 48 -6.62 22.27 29.90
CA PHE A 48 -6.49 20.81 29.81
C PHE A 48 -7.17 20.24 28.56
N PHE A 49 -8.35 20.75 28.22
CA PHE A 49 -9.07 20.35 27.00
C PHE A 49 -8.27 20.69 25.73
N ILE A 50 -7.72 21.90 25.63
CA ILE A 50 -6.88 22.30 24.49
C ILE A 50 -5.65 21.39 24.41
N ALA A 51 -4.90 21.24 25.52
CA ALA A 51 -3.69 20.43 25.54
C ALA A 51 -3.95 18.98 25.08
N TYR A 52 -5.03 18.39 25.58
CA TYR A 52 -5.48 17.06 25.15
C TYR A 52 -5.80 17.01 23.66
N ASN A 53 -6.58 17.98 23.17
CA ASN A 53 -7.03 18.02 21.79
C ASN A 53 -5.82 18.18 20.86
N THR A 54 -4.87 19.04 21.20
CA THR A 54 -3.61 19.21 20.46
C THR A 54 -2.81 17.92 20.41
N ILE A 55 -2.59 17.25 21.55
CA ILE A 55 -1.85 15.97 21.59
C ILE A 55 -2.53 14.91 20.73
N THR A 56 -3.84 14.77 20.85
CA THR A 56 -4.63 13.79 20.08
C THR A 56 -4.59 14.09 18.59
N THR A 57 -4.77 15.35 18.21
CA THR A 57 -4.74 15.80 16.81
C THR A 57 -3.37 15.59 16.19
N SER A 58 -2.28 15.90 16.90
CA SER A 58 -0.91 15.64 16.42
C SER A 58 -0.63 14.15 16.24
N GLY A 59 -1.11 13.30 17.16
CA GLY A 59 -1.01 11.84 17.02
C GLY A 59 -1.71 11.32 15.78
N LEU A 60 -2.94 11.77 15.53
CA LEU A 60 -3.72 11.41 14.34
C LEU A 60 -3.06 11.92 13.05
N GLN A 61 -2.52 13.13 13.05
CA GLN A 61 -1.80 13.66 11.89
C GLN A 61 -0.55 12.83 11.58
N LYS A 62 0.16 12.36 12.60
CA LYS A 62 1.31 11.48 12.44
C LYS A 62 0.90 10.13 11.85
N GLU A 63 -0.14 9.51 12.40
CA GLU A 63 -0.68 8.24 11.89
C GLU A 63 -1.16 8.37 10.43
N ILE A 64 -1.88 9.45 10.09
CA ILE A 64 -2.29 9.74 8.71
C ILE A 64 -1.07 9.90 7.79
N LYS A 65 -0.01 10.55 8.26
CA LYS A 65 1.22 10.73 7.49
C LYS A 65 1.91 9.38 7.22
N GLU A 66 2.07 8.56 8.27
CA GLU A 66 2.66 7.23 8.18
C GLU A 66 1.85 6.33 7.22
N LEU A 67 0.50 6.36 7.32
CA LEU A 67 -0.38 5.60 6.42
C LEU A 67 -0.28 6.07 4.96
N ARG A 68 -0.13 7.37 4.72
CA ARG A 68 0.10 7.92 3.37
C ARG A 68 1.44 7.49 2.80
N GLU A 69 2.50 7.53 3.60
CA GLU A 69 3.83 7.08 3.18
C GLU A 69 3.82 5.59 2.82
N GLN A 70 3.16 4.75 3.63
CA GLN A 70 2.97 3.33 3.33
C GLN A 70 2.16 3.13 2.04
N LEU A 71 1.06 3.87 1.86
CA LEU A 71 0.23 3.79 0.66
C LEU A 71 1.03 4.13 -0.61
N GLU A 72 1.81 5.21 -0.59
CA GLU A 72 2.65 5.61 -1.71
C GLU A 72 3.75 4.56 -1.99
N ALA A 73 4.38 4.00 -0.95
CA ALA A 73 5.36 2.93 -1.10
C ALA A 73 4.75 1.68 -1.76
N THR A 74 3.58 1.23 -1.29
CA THR A 74 2.88 0.08 -1.87
C THR A 74 2.41 0.36 -3.29
N LYS A 75 1.96 1.59 -3.59
CA LYS A 75 1.57 1.97 -4.95
C LYS A 75 2.75 1.93 -5.91
N LYS A 76 3.93 2.40 -5.48
CA LYS A 76 5.16 2.32 -6.25
C LYS A 76 5.59 0.88 -6.50
N GLU A 77 5.57 0.04 -5.46
CA GLU A 77 5.88 -1.39 -5.60
C GLU A 77 4.94 -2.08 -6.60
N LEU A 78 3.65 -1.74 -6.59
CA LEU A 78 2.68 -2.25 -7.55
C LEU A 78 2.98 -1.81 -8.99
N GLU A 79 3.42 -0.56 -9.18
CA GLU A 79 3.82 -0.04 -10.49
C GLU A 79 5.07 -0.74 -11.01
N ASP A 80 6.09 -0.91 -10.15
CA ASP A 80 7.32 -1.63 -10.48
C ASP A 80 7.02 -3.08 -10.89
N LYS A 81 6.16 -3.78 -10.13
CA LYS A 81 5.72 -5.14 -10.47
C LYS A 81 4.94 -5.22 -11.77
N ARG A 82 4.09 -4.23 -12.07
CA ARG A 82 3.39 -4.17 -13.37
C ARG A 82 4.37 -4.00 -14.53
N SER A 83 5.40 -3.17 -14.35
CA SER A 83 6.46 -3.02 -15.35
C SER A 83 7.25 -4.33 -15.55
N GLU A 84 7.60 -5.01 -14.47
CA GLU A 84 8.29 -6.31 -14.52
C GLU A 84 7.45 -7.37 -15.26
N ILE A 85 6.15 -7.44 -14.99
CA ILE A 85 5.23 -8.34 -15.70
C ILE A 85 5.19 -8.03 -17.19
N ALA A 86 5.11 -6.74 -17.57
CA ALA A 86 5.08 -6.34 -18.98
C ALA A 86 6.37 -6.75 -19.71
N GLN A 87 7.53 -6.57 -19.07
CA GLN A 87 8.82 -7.01 -19.62
C GLN A 87 8.90 -8.54 -19.76
N LEU A 88 8.42 -9.29 -18.77
CA LEU A 88 8.38 -10.75 -18.83
C LEU A 88 7.45 -11.25 -19.94
N GLN A 89 6.31 -10.59 -20.16
CA GLN A 89 5.40 -10.90 -21.26
C GLN A 89 6.05 -10.64 -22.62
N GLN A 90 6.76 -9.52 -22.77
CA GLN A 90 7.51 -9.25 -24.00
C GLN A 90 8.58 -10.32 -24.26
N ASN A 91 9.38 -10.65 -23.25
CA ASN A 91 10.41 -11.67 -23.36
C ASN A 91 9.84 -13.06 -23.72
N LEU A 92 8.65 -13.39 -23.23
CA LEU A 92 7.95 -14.63 -23.61
C LEU A 92 7.55 -14.61 -25.08
N ASN A 93 6.95 -13.51 -25.55
CA ASN A 93 6.58 -13.38 -26.96
C ASN A 93 7.79 -13.49 -27.89
N ASP A 94 8.90 -12.80 -27.56
CA ASP A 94 10.14 -12.85 -28.33
C ASP A 94 10.69 -14.29 -28.41
N LYS A 95 10.61 -15.04 -27.30
CA LYS A 95 11.02 -16.46 -27.25
C LYS A 95 10.09 -17.37 -28.04
N ASP A 96 8.79 -17.12 -28.02
CA ASP A 96 7.82 -17.87 -28.82
C ASP A 96 8.03 -17.63 -30.32
N GLU A 97 8.37 -16.40 -30.72
CA GLU A 97 8.77 -16.10 -32.11
C GLU A 97 10.05 -16.82 -32.50
N GLU A 98 11.08 -16.81 -31.64
CA GLU A 98 12.34 -17.53 -31.88
C GLU A 98 12.10 -19.04 -32.03
N LEU A 99 11.25 -19.63 -31.17
CA LEU A 99 10.87 -21.05 -31.26
C LEU A 99 10.17 -21.35 -32.58
N ASN A 100 9.23 -20.51 -33.01
CA ASN A 100 8.52 -20.68 -34.28
C ASN A 100 9.48 -20.62 -35.48
N GLN A 101 10.46 -19.70 -35.46
CA GLN A 101 11.49 -19.62 -36.49
C GLN A 101 12.34 -20.90 -36.54
N LYS A 102 12.84 -21.36 -35.39
CA LYS A 102 13.63 -22.60 -35.31
C LYS A 102 12.84 -23.82 -35.77
N ASN A 103 11.56 -23.92 -35.40
CA ASN A 103 10.69 -25.00 -35.89
C ASN A 103 10.54 -24.96 -37.43
N GLY A 104 10.40 -23.76 -38.01
CA GLY A 104 10.38 -23.60 -39.46
C GLY A 104 11.70 -24.01 -40.14
N GLU A 105 12.84 -23.72 -39.53
CA GLU A 105 14.15 -24.17 -40.02
C GLU A 105 14.29 -25.70 -39.95
N ILE A 106 13.85 -26.32 -38.86
CA ILE A 106 13.83 -27.78 -38.71
C ILE A 106 13.00 -28.42 -39.82
N SER A 107 11.79 -27.94 -40.07
CA SER A 107 10.93 -28.49 -41.14
C SER A 107 11.55 -28.35 -42.54
N LYS A 108 12.30 -27.28 -42.81
CA LYS A 108 13.05 -27.14 -44.07
C LYS A 108 14.17 -28.16 -44.17
N LEU A 109 14.98 -28.30 -43.13
CA LEU A 109 16.08 -29.27 -43.10
C LEU A 109 15.58 -30.71 -43.22
N GLU A 110 14.43 -31.04 -42.63
CA GLU A 110 13.79 -32.35 -42.80
C GLU A 110 13.36 -32.60 -44.26
N SER A 111 12.79 -31.59 -44.92
CA SER A 111 12.43 -31.66 -46.34
C SER A 111 13.66 -31.85 -47.23
N ASP A 112 14.73 -31.10 -46.98
CA ASP A 112 15.98 -31.20 -47.74
C ASP A 112 16.62 -32.59 -47.56
N LEU A 113 16.63 -33.12 -46.32
CA LEU A 113 17.09 -34.48 -46.04
C LEU A 113 16.30 -35.54 -46.80
N GLN A 114 14.97 -35.42 -46.85
CA GLN A 114 14.13 -36.35 -47.61
C GLN A 114 14.39 -36.28 -49.11
N SER A 115 14.63 -35.08 -49.66
CA SER A 115 14.99 -34.91 -51.07
C SER A 115 16.32 -35.60 -51.37
N LEU A 116 17.33 -35.33 -50.54
CA LEU A 116 18.66 -35.89 -50.72
C LEU A 116 18.69 -37.41 -50.56
N GLN A 117 17.88 -37.97 -49.65
CA GLN A 117 17.70 -39.43 -49.54
C GLN A 117 17.13 -40.04 -50.82
N LYS A 118 16.11 -39.41 -51.42
CA LYS A 118 15.53 -39.89 -52.69
C LYS A 118 16.53 -39.84 -53.84
N GLU A 119 17.31 -38.77 -53.93
CA GLU A 119 18.37 -38.63 -54.93
C GLU A 119 19.45 -39.71 -54.75
N PHE A 120 19.85 -39.96 -53.50
CA PHE A 120 20.82 -41.01 -53.18
C PHE A 120 20.31 -42.40 -53.58
N ASP A 121 19.06 -42.74 -53.24
CA ASP A 121 18.45 -44.02 -53.59
C ASP A 121 18.32 -44.21 -55.10
N ALA A 122 18.00 -43.14 -55.85
CA ALA A 122 17.93 -43.15 -57.29
C ALA A 122 19.30 -43.42 -57.94
N LEU A 123 20.34 -42.70 -57.51
CA LEU A 123 21.71 -42.89 -57.99
C LEU A 123 22.23 -44.30 -57.69
N LYS A 124 21.94 -44.82 -56.50
CA LYS A 124 22.31 -46.18 -56.12
C LYS A 124 21.65 -47.22 -57.04
N SER A 125 20.36 -47.05 -57.34
CA SER A 125 19.63 -47.93 -58.25
C SER A 125 20.18 -47.87 -59.69
N GLU A 126 20.59 -46.69 -60.15
CA GLU A 126 21.22 -46.52 -61.47
C GLU A 126 22.59 -47.20 -61.55
N GLN A 127 23.40 -47.11 -60.49
CA GLN A 127 24.68 -47.82 -60.41
C GLN A 127 24.47 -49.34 -60.44
N GLU A 128 23.54 -49.88 -59.67
CA GLU A 128 23.22 -51.32 -59.64
C GLU A 128 22.69 -51.83 -60.99
N ALA A 129 22.02 -50.99 -61.79
CA ALA A 129 21.54 -51.35 -63.13
C ALA A 129 22.62 -51.29 -64.21
N SER A 130 23.75 -50.62 -63.94
CA SER A 130 24.88 -50.46 -64.87
C SER A 130 25.97 -51.53 -64.69
N GLU A 131 25.93 -52.33 -63.62
CA GLU A 131 26.81 -53.47 -63.36
C GLU A 131 26.22 -54.79 -63.92
#